data_AF-A0A183FW78-F1
#
_entry.id   AF-A0A183FW78-F1
#
_cell.length_a   1.000
_cell.length_b   1.000
_cell.length_c   1.000
_cell.angle_alpha   90.00
_cell.angle_beta   90.00
_cell.angle_gamma   90.00
#
_symmetry.space_group_name_H-M   'P 1'
#
loop_
_entity.id
_entity.type
_entity.pdbx_description
1 polymer ?
#
loop_
_entity_poly.entity_id
_entity_poly.type
_entity_poly.pdbx_seq_one_letter_code
_entity_poly.pdbx_strand_id
1 'polypeptide(L)'
;MSRSGSCATRIISRYRKILDKLEKSLLTNQSYSQATPKIRDVVLLCDPILPRNDWRLARIIKTKTGSDGVIREVELITSTRRKIRLPLNLITPLGINSTDSETSTTSKNQHNQHNKQRAA
;
A
#
# COMPACT_ATOMS: atom_id res chain seq x y z
N MET A 1 -51.55 14.97 26.49
CA MET A 1 -51.28 15.42 25.10
C MET A 1 -49.78 15.61 24.89
N SER A 2 -49.34 15.73 23.64
CA SER A 2 -47.96 16.04 23.16
C SER A 2 -47.07 14.85 22.80
N ARG A 3 -47.35 14.27 21.62
CA ARG A 3 -46.34 13.62 20.77
C ARG A 3 -46.13 14.49 19.53
N SER A 4 -45.30 15.53 19.62
CA SER A 4 -44.94 16.36 18.46
C SER A 4 -43.43 16.55 18.42
N GLY A 5 -42.73 15.53 17.94
CA GLY A 5 -41.28 15.59 17.77
C GLY A 5 -40.72 14.34 17.10
N SER A 6 -41.34 13.85 16.02
CA SER A 6 -40.83 12.59 15.43
C SER A 6 -41.19 12.35 13.95
N CYS A 7 -41.12 13.39 13.11
CA CYS A 7 -41.16 13.18 11.65
C CYS A 7 -39.82 13.52 11.00
N ALA A 8 -39.25 14.70 11.30
CA ALA A 8 -37.93 15.11 10.81
C ALA A 8 -36.79 14.17 11.26
N THR A 9 -36.83 13.70 12.51
CA THR A 9 -35.81 12.75 13.04
C THR A 9 -35.89 11.37 12.39
N ARG A 10 -37.08 10.94 11.95
CA ARG A 10 -37.26 9.69 11.18
C ARG A 10 -36.69 9.79 9.77
N ILE A 11 -36.87 10.94 9.12
CA ILE A 11 -36.32 11.21 7.78
C ILE A 11 -34.79 11.24 7.82
N ILE A 12 -34.21 11.99 8.77
CA ILE A 12 -32.75 12.08 8.93
C ILE A 12 -32.16 10.71 9.28
N SER A 13 -32.80 9.94 10.17
CA SER A 13 -32.36 8.58 10.51
C SER A 13 -32.39 7.63 9.30
N ARG A 14 -33.43 7.73 8.46
CA ARG A 14 -33.55 6.92 7.23
C ARG A 14 -32.47 7.28 6.22
N TYR A 15 -32.22 8.57 6.03
CA TYR A 15 -31.16 9.07 5.13
C TYR A 15 -29.78 8.60 5.59
N ARG A 16 -29.46 8.72 6.88
CA ARG A 16 -28.19 8.24 7.45
C ARG A 16 -27.97 6.74 7.25
N LYS A 17 -29.02 5.92 7.47
CA LYS A 17 -28.97 4.47 7.19
C LYS A 17 -28.71 4.15 5.72
N ILE A 18 -29.28 4.94 4.80
CA ILE A 18 -29.04 4.80 3.36
C ILE A 18 -27.59 5.15 3.04
N LEU A 19 -27.06 6.26 3.58
CA LEU A 19 -25.66 6.64 3.41
C LEU A 19 -24.70 5.57 3.96
N ASP A 20 -24.92 5.08 5.17
CA ASP A 20 -24.09 4.03 5.77
C ASP A 20 -24.10 2.74 4.92
N LYS A 21 -25.24 2.39 4.32
CA LYS A 21 -25.37 1.21 3.46
C LYS A 21 -24.64 1.41 2.12
N LEU A 22 -24.75 2.60 1.53
CA LEU A 22 -24.05 2.96 0.31
C LEU A 22 -22.54 2.94 0.54
N GLU A 23 -22.06 3.60 1.60
CA GLU A 23 -20.64 3.63 1.96
C GLU A 23 -20.08 2.21 2.16
N LYS A 24 -20.76 1.37 2.95
CA LYS A 24 -20.37 -0.03 3.14
C LYS A 24 -20.29 -0.79 1.82
N SER A 25 -21.26 -0.62 0.92
CA SER A 25 -21.27 -1.32 -0.38
C SER A 25 -20.13 -0.87 -1.33
N LEU A 26 -19.69 0.38 -1.21
CA LEU A 26 -18.56 0.91 -1.97
C LEU A 26 -17.23 0.39 -1.40
N LEU A 27 -17.15 0.21 -0.08
CA LEU A 27 -15.95 -0.28 0.61
C LEU A 27 -15.81 -1.81 0.58
N THR A 28 -16.87 -2.58 0.34
CA THR A 28 -16.86 -4.06 0.40
C THR A 28 -16.08 -4.75 -0.72
N ASN A 29 -15.78 -4.06 -1.82
CA ASN A 29 -15.15 -4.69 -2.99
C ASN A 29 -13.65 -4.45 -3.12
N GLN A 30 -13.04 -3.68 -2.21
CA GLN A 30 -11.62 -3.42 -2.30
C GLN A 30 -10.89 -4.26 -1.27
N SER A 31 -10.47 -5.45 -1.71
CA SER A 31 -9.62 -6.38 -0.97
C SER A 31 -8.22 -5.77 -0.73
N TYR A 32 -8.15 -4.73 0.09
CA TYR A 32 -6.91 -4.07 0.52
C TYR A 32 -6.03 -4.96 1.42
N SER A 33 -6.59 -6.05 1.96
CA SER A 33 -5.99 -6.79 3.08
C SER A 33 -4.99 -7.89 2.71
N GLN A 34 -4.93 -8.35 1.45
CA GLN A 34 -4.20 -9.60 1.11
C GLN A 34 -3.11 -9.43 0.04
N ALA A 35 -2.90 -8.22 -0.47
CA ALA A 35 -1.80 -7.98 -1.39
C ALA A 35 -0.48 -8.02 -0.61
N THR A 36 0.37 -9.00 -0.95
CA THR A 36 1.74 -9.04 -0.41
C THR A 36 2.48 -7.79 -0.88
N PRO A 37 3.01 -6.96 0.03
CA PRO A 37 3.65 -5.71 -0.35
C PRO A 37 4.90 -5.97 -1.19
N LYS A 38 5.03 -5.25 -2.31
CA LYS A 38 6.18 -5.30 -3.18
C LYS A 38 7.11 -4.11 -2.95
N ILE A 39 8.36 -4.29 -3.36
CA ILE A 39 9.31 -3.19 -3.38
C ILE A 39 8.78 -2.11 -4.33
N ARG A 40 8.91 -0.85 -3.93
CA ARG A 40 8.36 0.36 -4.59
C ARG A 40 6.88 0.64 -4.39
N ASP A 41 6.12 -0.24 -3.75
CA ASP A 41 4.72 0.03 -3.43
C ASP A 41 4.59 1.22 -2.48
N VAL A 42 3.51 1.97 -2.65
CA VAL A 42 3.10 3.04 -1.73
C VAL A 42 2.07 2.48 -0.76
N VAL A 43 2.33 2.66 0.52
CA VAL A 43 1.55 2.12 1.63
C VAL A 43 1.22 3.20 2.66
N LEU A 44 0.13 3.00 3.40
CA LEU A 44 -0.19 3.79 4.59
C LEU A 44 0.48 3.18 5.82
N LEU A 45 1.00 4.04 6.70
CA LEU A 45 1.57 3.67 7.99
C LEU A 45 0.50 3.76 9.07
N CYS A 46 0.23 2.64 9.73
CA CYS A 46 -0.67 2.58 10.87
C CYS A 46 0.05 3.15 12.11
N ASP A 47 -0.20 4.42 12.41
CA ASP A 47 0.27 5.07 13.63
C ASP A 47 -0.85 5.01 14.69
N PRO A 48 -0.61 4.39 15.87
CA PRO A 48 -1.64 4.30 16.91
C PRO A 48 -1.95 5.66 17.57
N ILE A 49 -1.08 6.66 17.43
CA ILE A 49 -1.25 7.98 18.04
C ILE A 49 -2.11 8.87 17.14
N LEU A 50 -2.01 8.69 15.82
CA LEU A 50 -2.74 9.50 14.85
C LEU A 50 -4.09 8.86 14.50
N PRO A 51 -5.15 9.67 14.33
CA PRO A 51 -6.40 9.16 13.78
C PRO A 51 -6.14 8.60 12.37
N ARG A 52 -6.97 7.64 11.95
CA ARG A 52 -6.82 6.93 10.67
C ARG A 52 -6.64 7.86 9.46
N ASN A 53 -7.33 9.01 9.46
CA ASN A 53 -7.27 9.98 8.36
C ASN A 53 -5.90 10.67 8.24
N ASP A 54 -5.13 10.72 9.33
CA ASP A 54 -3.82 11.36 9.41
C ASP A 54 -2.68 10.35 9.32
N TRP A 55 -2.98 9.09 8.99
CA TRP A 55 -1.96 8.09 8.74
C TRP A 55 -1.04 8.51 7.60
N ARG A 56 0.26 8.31 7.82
CA ARG A 56 1.30 8.82 6.92
C ARG A 56 1.49 7.90 5.72
N LEU A 57 1.80 8.46 4.57
CA LEU A 57 2.19 7.69 3.38
C LEU A 57 3.70 7.40 3.38
N ALA A 58 4.06 6.20 2.92
CA ALA A 58 5.45 5.82 2.71
C ALA A 58 5.60 4.88 1.51
N ARG A 59 6.81 4.82 0.96
CA ARG A 59 7.17 3.89 -0.11
C ARG A 59 8.09 2.80 0.40
N ILE A 60 7.84 1.56 0.00
CA ILE A 60 8.69 0.41 0.35
C ILE A 60 10.00 0.46 -0.44
N ILE A 61 11.14 0.44 0.25
CA ILE A 61 12.47 0.36 -0.38
C ILE A 61 13.01 -1.06 -0.32
N LYS A 62 12.85 -1.74 0.83
CA LYS A 62 13.33 -3.11 1.03
C LYS A 62 12.37 -3.89 1.90
N THR A 63 12.31 -5.19 1.69
CA THR A 63 11.60 -6.15 2.53
C THR A 63 12.63 -7.06 3.20
N LYS A 64 12.35 -7.49 4.43
CA LYS A 64 13.16 -8.47 5.13
C LYS A 64 12.32 -9.69 5.47
N THR A 65 12.83 -10.84 5.06
CA THR A 65 12.24 -12.15 5.32
C THR A 65 12.92 -12.80 6.51
N GLY A 66 12.16 -13.62 7.25
CA GLY A 66 12.71 -14.55 8.25
C GLY A 66 13.27 -15.81 7.61
N SER A 67 13.69 -16.77 8.44
CA SER A 67 14.14 -18.11 8.04
C SER A 67 13.13 -18.84 7.14
N ASP A 68 11.84 -18.63 7.41
CA ASP A 68 10.74 -19.33 6.74
C ASP A 68 10.34 -18.66 5.42
N GLY A 69 11.08 -17.62 4.98
CA GLY A 69 10.77 -16.85 3.77
C GLY A 69 9.66 -15.80 3.93
N VAL A 70 8.99 -15.73 5.08
CA VAL A 70 7.90 -14.78 5.34
C VAL A 70 8.45 -13.38 5.66
N ILE A 71 7.88 -12.35 5.02
CA ILE A 71 8.21 -10.93 5.26
C ILE A 71 7.68 -10.52 6.63
N ARG A 72 8.57 -10.11 7.54
CA ARG A 72 8.19 -9.65 8.89
C ARG A 72 8.47 -8.16 9.09
N GLU A 73 9.50 -7.63 8.43
CA GLU A 73 9.87 -6.22 8.48
C GLU A 73 9.97 -5.61 7.08
N VAL A 74 9.66 -4.33 6.99
CA VAL A 74 9.81 -3.52 5.79
C VAL A 74 10.59 -2.25 6.10
N GLU A 75 11.44 -1.83 5.17
CA GLU A 75 12.15 -0.56 5.21
C GLU A 75 11.50 0.41 4.23
N LEU A 76 11.07 1.55 4.75
CA LEU A 76 10.19 2.50 4.09
C LEU A 76 10.82 3.88 4.02
N ILE A 77 10.43 4.68 3.04
CA ILE A 77 10.75 6.11 2.96
C ILE A 77 9.49 6.95 2.98
N THR A 78 9.43 7.88 3.93
CA THR A 78 8.34 8.86 4.04
C THR A 78 8.57 10.02 3.05
N SER A 79 7.55 10.84 2.82
CA SER A 79 7.66 12.09 2.02
C SER A 79 8.82 12.99 2.47
N THR A 80 9.10 13.04 3.78
CA THR A 80 10.22 13.77 4.40
C THR A 80 11.60 13.12 4.16
N ARG A 81 11.70 12.11 3.28
CA ARG A 81 12.94 11.35 2.96
C ARG A 81 13.57 10.58 4.14
N ARG A 82 12.89 10.50 5.28
CA ARG A 82 13.32 9.69 6.42
C ARG A 82 13.09 8.21 6.14
N LYS A 83 14.06 7.38 6.52
CA LYS A 83 13.96 5.92 6.46
C LYS A 83 13.43 5.39 7.77
N ILE A 84 12.41 4.55 7.71
CA ILE A 84 11.77 3.96 8.88
C ILE A 84 11.67 2.45 8.66
N ARG A 85 11.85 1.68 9.73
CA ARG A 85 11.61 0.23 9.73
C ARG A 85 10.37 -0.06 10.53
N LEU A 86 9.46 -0.82 9.94
CA LEU A 86 8.22 -1.22 10.60
C LEU A 86 7.95 -2.71 10.36
N PRO A 87 7.27 -3.37 11.31
CA PRO A 87 6.71 -4.69 11.06
C PRO A 87 5.62 -4.61 10.00
N LEU A 88 5.41 -5.72 9.28
CA LEU A 88 4.40 -5.84 8.24
C LEU A 88 2.98 -5.50 8.73
N ASN A 89 2.67 -5.78 10.00
CA ASN A 89 1.34 -5.54 10.56
C ASN A 89 0.97 -4.06 10.71
N LEU A 90 1.94 -3.14 10.60
CA LEU A 90 1.72 -1.69 10.73
C LEU A 90 1.68 -0.98 9.37
N ILE A 91 1.56 -1.71 8.28
CA ILE A 91 1.40 -1.12 6.94
C ILE A 91 0.08 -1.57 6.32
N THR A 92 -0.56 -0.67 5.58
CA THR A 92 -1.77 -0.97 4.80
C THR A 92 -1.51 -0.70 3.30
N PRO A 93 -1.70 -1.68 2.41
CA PRO A 93 -1.58 -1.49 0.95
C PRO A 93 -2.65 -0.55 0.39
N LEU A 94 -2.31 0.24 -0.63
CA LEU A 94 -3.26 1.14 -1.31
C LEU A 94 -3.80 0.61 -2.64
N GLY A 95 -3.33 -0.55 -3.12
CA GLY A 95 -3.78 -1.14 -4.39
C GLY A 95 -3.47 -0.29 -5.63
N ILE A 96 -2.66 0.76 -5.51
CA ILE A 96 -2.20 1.57 -6.63
C ILE A 96 -0.99 0.89 -7.26
N ASN A 97 -1.18 0.30 -8.43
CA ASN A 97 -0.07 -0.25 -9.21
C ASN A 97 0.48 0.90 -10.06
N SER A 98 1.77 1.21 -9.95
CA SER A 98 2.42 1.92 -11.04
C SER A 98 2.53 0.91 -12.18
N THR A 99 1.83 1.15 -13.28
CA THR A 99 2.20 0.58 -14.57
C THR A 99 3.55 1.18 -14.93
N ASP A 100 4.60 0.59 -14.37
CA ASP A 100 5.97 0.85 -14.77
C ASP A 100 6.07 0.33 -16.21
N SER A 101 5.76 1.19 -17.18
CA SER A 101 6.17 0.97 -18.55
C SER A 101 7.70 0.80 -18.54
N GLU A 102 8.14 -0.42 -18.78
CA GLU A 102 9.52 -0.84 -18.83
C GLU A 102 10.30 0.03 -19.84
N THR A 103 11.05 1.04 -19.38
CA THR A 103 12.17 1.56 -20.17
C THR A 103 13.39 0.73 -19.82
N SER A 104 13.50 -0.42 -20.48
CA SER A 104 14.68 -1.27 -20.49
C SER A 104 15.87 -0.54 -21.15
N THR A 105 16.72 0.13 -20.37
CA THR A 105 18.09 0.46 -20.80
C THR A 105 19.05 -0.60 -20.30
N THR A 106 19.01 -1.75 -20.97
CA THR A 106 20.02 -2.80 -20.87
C THR A 106 21.28 -2.34 -21.58
N SER A 107 22.20 -1.68 -20.85
CA SER A 107 23.59 -1.51 -21.31
C SER A 107 24.33 -2.83 -21.14
N LYS A 108 24.23 -3.72 -22.14
CA LYS A 108 25.24 -4.76 -22.37
C LYS A 108 26.46 -4.07 -23.00
N ASN A 109 27.56 -3.96 -22.26
CA ASN A 109 28.88 -3.95 -22.89
C ASN A 109 29.68 -5.09 -22.28
N GLN A 110 29.75 -6.15 -23.07
CA GLN A 110 30.40 -7.41 -22.76
C GLN A 110 31.92 -7.22 -22.85
N HIS A 111 32.58 -7.62 -21.78
CA HIS A 111 33.99 -7.93 -21.69
C HIS A 111 34.32 -9.08 -22.66
N ASN A 112 35.02 -8.81 -23.76
CA ASN A 112 35.52 -9.84 -24.68
C ASN A 112 36.95 -10.23 -24.30
N GLN A 113 37.09 -11.37 -23.63
CA GLN A 113 38.35 -12.08 -23.47
C GLN A 113 38.63 -12.96 -24.70
N HIS A 114 39.81 -12.77 -25.28
CA HIS A 114 40.80 -13.82 -25.54
C HIS A 114 40.30 -15.15 -26.16
N ASN A 115 40.39 -15.33 -27.48
CA ASN A 115 41.18 -16.40 -28.12
C ASN A 115 41.05 -16.45 -29.67
N LYS A 116 42.19 -16.52 -30.36
CA LYS A 116 42.40 -17.19 -31.67
C LYS A 116 43.90 -17.46 -31.77
N GLN A 117 44.37 -18.63 -31.34
CA GLN A 117 44.62 -19.82 -32.16
C GLN A 117 45.46 -19.55 -33.43
N ARG A 118 46.75 -19.92 -33.35
CA ARG A 118 47.42 -20.91 -34.19
C ARG A 118 47.24 -20.75 -35.71
N ALA A 119 48.28 -20.24 -36.38
CA ALA A 119 48.53 -20.44 -37.80
C ALA A 119 50.01 -20.83 -37.99
N ALA A 120 50.23 -21.67 -39.00
CA ALA A 120 51.41 -22.49 -39.28
C ALA A 120 52.70 -21.71 -39.57
#